data_AF-A0A4W5KIA5-F1
#
_entry.id   AF-A0A4W5KIA5-F1
#
_cell.length_a   1.000
_cell.length_b   1.000
_cell.length_c   1.000
_cell.angle_alpha   90.00
_cell.angle_beta   90.00
_cell.angle_gamma   90.00
#
_symmetry.space_group_name_H-M   'P 1'
#
loop_
_entity.id
_entity.type
_entity.pdbx_description
1 polymer ?
#
loop_
_entity_poly.entity_id
_entity_poly.type
_entity_poly.pdbx_seq_one_letter_code
_entity_poly.pdbx_strand_id
1 'polypeptide(L)'
;MFALPPFQALLNAAIPDHEADAFTPPRAEEPRLLDPAVQWFLGGLSHWDAEHFLFIAERGYLYEHNYAFFPLFPVILRGLAETVLRPLSGCLTLRGRLLLAVALGNSALFLLSVVALYGLGRVVLQDRRLALVSSLLYCLTPANVFMMAGYSESLFAALTFGGLFLLERGYTLRACLALSIATAARANGLVNVGFLLYLPLQQALSKIWGLRKDNNRHHKCFRYTWIVARLLFTAALGTAVIALPFLVFQYYGYRMFCTPSLSLEQVSPVLIQLAEDKGYRVPDENAPPPLWCLRPLPLLYSHIQDVYWDVGFLRYFQLKQIPNFLLALPMATLGMAAAYMYYRANPARCLRLGLWDGGANKRPDKPTPGFYSPRVFLYVVHATMLLGFGTFCMHVQVLTRFLSSSTPVPFWISAHLLLLYEPLLQRRSPPTSNKGQQRGTPRTVFLYLPQNPIVHLLSRWRTCSIPTRWILGYFISYWLMGLALHCNFLPWT
;
A
#
# COMPACT_ATOMS: atom_id res chain seq x y z
N MET A 1 1.79 -4.36 -17.56
CA MET A 1 2.52 -3.47 -16.63
C MET A 1 3.35 -2.44 -17.38
N PHE A 2 4.13 -2.82 -18.41
CA PHE A 2 4.95 -1.89 -19.22
C PHE A 2 4.21 -0.93 -20.18
N ALA A 3 2.88 -0.83 -20.10
CA ALA A 3 2.08 -0.05 -21.04
C ALA A 3 1.86 1.42 -20.59
N LEU A 4 2.24 1.81 -19.37
CA LEU A 4 1.93 3.17 -18.89
C LEU A 4 2.61 4.28 -19.73
N PRO A 5 3.93 4.23 -19.99
CA PRO A 5 4.62 5.28 -20.74
C PRO A 5 4.09 5.50 -22.18
N PRO A 6 3.80 4.46 -23.00
CA PRO A 6 3.25 4.69 -24.35
C PRO A 6 1.80 5.18 -24.34
N PHE A 7 0.97 4.75 -23.37
CA PHE A 7 -0.40 5.27 -23.24
C PHE A 7 -0.41 6.72 -22.73
N GLN A 8 0.50 7.06 -21.82
CA GLN A 8 0.66 8.44 -21.34
C GLN A 8 1.07 9.37 -22.49
N ALA A 9 2.04 8.99 -23.32
CA ALA A 9 2.44 9.81 -24.47
C ALA A 9 1.29 10.06 -25.44
N LEU A 10 0.40 9.07 -25.62
CA LEU A 10 -0.81 9.23 -26.45
C LEU A 10 -1.84 10.15 -25.79
N LEU A 11 -1.98 10.09 -24.46
CA LEU A 11 -2.89 10.96 -23.72
C LEU A 11 -2.42 12.42 -23.70
N ASN A 12 -1.14 12.65 -23.46
CA ASN A 12 -0.52 13.99 -23.50
C ASN A 12 -0.68 14.64 -24.88
N ALA A 13 -0.73 13.84 -25.96
CA ALA A 13 -1.00 14.34 -27.30
C ALA A 13 -2.49 14.65 -27.55
N ALA A 14 -3.40 14.04 -26.79
CA ALA A 14 -4.85 14.11 -27.01
C ALA A 14 -5.58 15.07 -26.07
N ILE A 15 -5.06 15.30 -24.86
CA ILE A 15 -5.71 16.08 -23.81
C ILE A 15 -4.68 17.09 -23.28
N PRO A 16 -4.99 18.41 -23.25
CA PRO A 16 -4.10 19.39 -22.63
C PRO A 16 -4.11 19.26 -21.10
N ASP A 17 -2.98 19.59 -20.47
CA ASP A 17 -2.87 19.62 -19.01
C ASP A 17 -3.80 20.67 -18.41
N HIS A 18 -4.50 20.31 -17.34
CA HIS A 18 -5.33 21.22 -16.57
C HIS A 18 -4.49 22.11 -15.64
N GLU A 19 -4.81 23.39 -15.54
CA GLU A 19 -4.19 24.29 -14.56
C GLU A 19 -4.74 24.02 -13.15
N ALA A 20 -4.16 23.06 -12.46
CA ALA A 20 -4.50 22.74 -11.08
C ALA A 20 -3.78 23.66 -10.07
N ASP A 21 -4.48 24.06 -9.01
CA ASP A 21 -3.91 24.75 -7.83
C ASP A 21 -3.16 23.78 -6.92
N ALA A 22 -2.21 23.05 -7.49
CA ALA A 22 -1.34 22.10 -6.80
C ALA A 22 0.08 22.66 -6.68
N PHE A 23 0.88 22.04 -5.82
CA PHE A 23 2.26 22.44 -5.57
C PHE A 23 3.11 22.30 -6.85
N THR A 24 3.52 23.44 -7.40
CA THR A 24 4.30 23.54 -8.65
C THR A 24 5.52 24.46 -8.43
N PRO A 25 6.63 23.92 -7.89
CA PRO A 25 7.80 24.73 -7.61
C PRO A 25 8.51 25.18 -8.90
N PRO A 26 9.07 26.40 -8.92
CA PRO A 26 9.75 26.93 -10.09
C PRO A 26 11.02 26.14 -10.43
N ARG A 27 11.22 25.88 -11.72
CA ARG A 27 12.36 25.14 -12.24
C ARG A 27 13.57 26.06 -12.30
N ALA A 28 14.66 25.67 -11.64
CA ALA A 28 15.89 26.46 -11.54
C ALA A 28 16.94 26.09 -12.60
N GLU A 29 16.88 24.87 -13.14
CA GLU A 29 17.83 24.37 -14.16
C GLU A 29 17.25 24.55 -15.57
N GLU A 30 18.07 25.01 -16.51
CA GLU A 30 17.73 25.01 -17.93
C GLU A 30 17.65 23.57 -18.47
N PRO A 31 16.68 23.27 -19.35
CA PRO A 31 16.50 21.93 -19.89
C PRO A 31 17.68 21.54 -20.79
N ARG A 32 18.16 20.31 -20.66
CA ARG A 32 19.19 19.74 -21.54
C ARG A 32 18.56 18.95 -22.67
N LEU A 33 19.40 18.40 -23.56
CA LEU A 33 18.99 17.76 -24.81
C LEU A 33 17.86 16.73 -24.67
N LEU A 34 17.91 15.87 -23.63
CA LEU A 34 16.93 14.78 -23.46
C LEU A 34 15.76 15.15 -22.52
N ASP A 35 15.83 16.29 -21.82
CA ASP A 35 14.80 16.67 -20.85
C ASP A 35 13.42 16.89 -21.50
N PRO A 36 13.28 17.52 -22.68
CA PRO A 36 11.98 17.64 -23.35
C PRO A 36 11.34 16.28 -23.67
N ALA A 37 12.15 15.31 -24.13
CA ALA A 37 11.66 13.97 -24.42
C ALA A 37 11.23 13.25 -23.14
N VAL A 38 12.04 13.30 -22.08
CA VAL A 38 11.69 12.70 -20.78
C VAL A 38 10.43 13.35 -20.21
N GLN A 39 10.30 14.67 -20.29
CA GLN A 39 9.09 15.37 -19.86
C GLN A 39 7.86 14.96 -20.67
N TRP A 40 8.00 14.81 -21.99
CA TRP A 40 6.90 14.37 -22.85
C TRP A 40 6.39 12.97 -22.49
N PHE A 41 7.30 12.01 -22.31
CA PHE A 41 6.93 10.62 -22.03
C PHE A 41 6.58 10.35 -20.57
N LEU A 42 7.22 11.05 -19.62
CA LEU A 42 7.17 10.73 -18.18
C LEU A 42 6.66 11.88 -17.31
N GLY A 43 6.38 13.06 -17.85
CA GLY A 43 5.98 14.25 -17.07
C GLY A 43 4.74 14.02 -16.20
N GLY A 44 3.72 13.32 -16.70
CA GLY A 44 2.52 12.94 -15.94
C GLY A 44 2.78 12.04 -14.72
N LEU A 45 3.98 11.45 -14.58
CA LEU A 45 4.39 10.73 -13.36
C LEU A 45 4.77 11.68 -12.22
N SER A 46 5.00 12.97 -12.49
CA SER A 46 5.35 13.98 -11.49
C SER A 46 4.18 14.82 -11.01
N HIS A 47 3.00 14.64 -11.57
CA HIS A 47 1.83 15.43 -11.21
C HIS A 47 1.31 15.11 -9.80
N TRP A 48 0.59 16.08 -9.22
CA TRP A 48 -0.04 16.02 -7.91
C TRP A 48 0.99 15.85 -6.78
N ASP A 49 0.70 14.98 -5.80
CA ASP A 49 1.56 14.77 -4.64
C ASP A 49 2.96 14.23 -5.01
N ALA A 50 3.13 13.66 -6.20
CA ALA A 50 4.44 13.23 -6.69
C ALA A 50 5.45 14.39 -6.76
N GLU A 51 4.95 15.61 -6.94
CA GLU A 51 5.81 16.77 -7.06
C GLU A 51 6.52 17.11 -5.75
N HIS A 52 5.86 16.89 -4.60
CA HIS A 52 6.51 17.05 -3.30
C HIS A 52 7.66 16.05 -3.12
N PHE A 53 7.46 14.78 -3.49
CA PHE A 53 8.52 13.76 -3.37
C PHE A 53 9.74 14.09 -4.22
N LEU A 54 9.52 14.56 -5.45
CA LEU A 54 10.60 14.94 -6.36
C LEU A 54 11.30 16.22 -5.89
N PHE A 55 10.55 17.24 -5.46
CA PHE A 55 11.11 18.44 -4.85
C PHE A 55 12.00 18.11 -3.64
N ILE A 56 11.55 17.23 -2.75
CA ILE A 56 12.35 16.78 -1.59
C ILE A 56 13.61 16.03 -2.05
N ALA A 57 13.53 15.20 -3.10
CA ALA A 57 14.70 14.51 -3.63
C ALA A 57 15.72 15.47 -4.27
N GLU A 58 15.25 16.59 -4.84
CA GLU A 58 16.09 17.62 -5.45
C GLU A 58 16.75 18.52 -4.42
N ARG A 59 15.95 19.09 -3.50
CA ARG A 59 16.33 20.22 -2.64
C ARG A 59 16.22 19.94 -1.15
N GLY A 60 15.72 18.77 -0.76
CA GLY A 60 15.48 18.42 0.63
C GLY A 60 14.22 19.05 1.20
N TYR A 61 14.14 19.02 2.54
CA TYR A 61 12.98 19.51 3.28
C TYR A 61 13.07 21.01 3.56
N LEU A 62 12.49 21.83 2.68
CA LEU A 62 12.42 23.29 2.85
C LEU A 62 11.11 23.74 3.52
N TYR A 63 9.96 23.33 2.98
CA TYR A 63 8.65 23.78 3.46
C TYR A 63 8.09 22.87 4.56
N GLU A 64 7.34 23.45 5.50
CA GLU A 64 6.74 22.70 6.62
C GLU A 64 5.81 21.59 6.16
N HIS A 65 4.97 21.85 5.16
CA HIS A 65 4.03 20.87 4.62
C HIS A 65 4.71 19.67 3.94
N ASN A 66 5.97 19.80 3.48
CA ASN A 66 6.71 18.70 2.87
C ASN A 66 6.94 17.53 3.84
N TYR A 67 6.88 17.76 5.16
CA TYR A 67 7.04 16.72 6.18
C TYR A 67 5.83 15.76 6.28
N ALA A 68 4.76 15.99 5.51
CA ALA A 68 3.76 14.95 5.24
C ALA A 68 4.34 13.78 4.43
N PHE A 69 5.36 14.05 3.60
CA PHE A 69 6.00 13.10 2.69
C PHE A 69 7.28 12.56 3.31
N PHE A 70 7.29 11.26 3.59
CA PHE A 70 8.33 10.61 4.38
C PHE A 70 9.64 10.39 3.59
N PRO A 71 10.80 10.35 4.28
CA PRO A 71 12.11 10.57 3.64
C PRO A 71 12.64 9.39 2.85
N LEU A 72 12.21 8.15 3.13
CA LEU A 72 12.82 6.98 2.51
C LEU A 72 12.69 6.99 0.99
N PHE A 73 11.53 7.36 0.46
CA PHE A 73 11.29 7.34 -0.98
C PHE A 73 12.12 8.41 -1.72
N PRO A 74 12.12 9.70 -1.33
CA PRO A 74 13.03 10.71 -1.91
C PRO A 74 14.50 10.33 -1.82
N VAL A 75 14.95 9.76 -0.69
CA VAL A 75 16.35 9.33 -0.52
C VAL A 75 16.72 8.22 -1.50
N ILE A 76 15.84 7.24 -1.71
CA ILE A 76 16.06 6.17 -2.70
C ILE A 76 16.11 6.76 -4.11
N LEU A 77 15.19 7.66 -4.47
CA LEU A 77 15.18 8.30 -5.78
C LEU A 77 16.46 9.11 -6.03
N ARG A 78 16.88 9.93 -5.06
CA ARG A 78 18.12 10.69 -5.17
C ARG A 78 19.34 9.77 -5.26
N GLY A 79 19.38 8.72 -4.46
CA GLY A 79 20.41 7.69 -4.53
C GLY A 79 20.50 7.05 -5.90
N LEU A 80 19.37 6.64 -6.50
CA LEU A 80 19.33 6.07 -7.86
C LEU A 80 19.77 7.08 -8.92
N ALA A 81 19.34 8.33 -8.81
CA ALA A 81 19.69 9.39 -9.75
C ALA A 81 21.21 9.68 -9.74
N GLU A 82 21.84 9.70 -8.56
CA GLU A 82 23.26 10.03 -8.39
C GLU A 82 24.21 8.83 -8.48
N THR A 83 23.69 7.61 -8.52
CA THR A 83 24.50 6.38 -8.68
C THR A 83 24.26 5.75 -10.04
N VAL A 84 23.13 5.06 -10.22
CA VAL A 84 22.80 4.28 -11.42
C VAL A 84 22.62 5.19 -12.64
N LEU A 85 21.98 6.34 -12.48
CA LEU A 85 21.69 7.26 -13.58
C LEU A 85 22.70 8.41 -13.68
N ARG A 86 23.79 8.39 -12.91
CA ARG A 86 24.86 9.38 -12.98
C ARG A 86 25.47 9.52 -14.38
N PRO A 87 25.69 8.45 -15.18
CA PRO A 87 26.24 8.60 -16.53
C PRO A 87 25.39 9.46 -17.47
N LEU A 88 24.09 9.60 -17.17
CA LEU A 88 23.16 10.44 -17.94
C LEU A 88 23.21 11.91 -17.51
N SER A 89 24.03 12.27 -16.52
CA SER A 89 24.15 13.65 -16.03
C SER A 89 24.75 14.62 -17.04
N GLY A 90 25.22 14.17 -18.21
CA GLY A 90 25.57 15.04 -19.34
C GLY A 90 24.34 15.49 -20.12
N CYS A 91 23.39 14.58 -20.34
CA CYS A 91 22.25 14.77 -21.25
C CYS A 91 20.93 15.13 -20.55
N LEU A 92 20.82 14.88 -19.25
CA LEU A 92 19.63 15.11 -18.43
C LEU A 92 19.96 15.94 -17.20
N THR A 93 19.05 16.85 -16.85
CA THR A 93 19.03 17.52 -15.54
C THR A 93 18.88 16.51 -14.40
N LEU A 94 19.10 16.96 -13.16
CA LEU A 94 18.75 16.13 -11.99
C LEU A 94 17.28 15.73 -12.04
N ARG A 95 16.39 16.65 -12.44
CA ARG A 95 14.96 16.41 -12.59
C ARG A 95 14.67 15.27 -13.57
N GLY A 96 15.23 15.32 -14.77
CA GLY A 96 15.05 14.28 -15.78
C GLY A 96 15.53 12.90 -15.29
N ARG A 97 16.66 12.86 -14.57
CA ARG A 97 17.15 11.62 -13.94
C ARG A 97 16.22 11.11 -12.84
N LEU A 98 15.61 11.98 -12.04
CA LEU A 98 14.64 11.58 -11.02
C LEU A 98 13.35 11.00 -11.64
N LEU A 99 12.86 11.56 -12.74
CA LEU A 99 11.70 10.99 -13.46
C LEU A 99 12.00 9.59 -14.00
N LEU A 100 13.19 9.37 -14.55
CA LEU A 100 13.64 8.03 -14.95
C LEU A 100 13.77 7.09 -13.73
N ALA A 101 14.31 7.59 -12.61
CA ALA A 101 14.40 6.82 -11.37
C ALA A 101 13.02 6.42 -10.84
N VAL A 102 12.02 7.30 -10.92
CA VAL A 102 10.62 6.98 -10.61
C VAL A 102 10.12 5.88 -11.53
N ALA A 103 10.20 6.07 -12.85
CA ALA A 103 9.65 5.13 -13.82
C ALA A 103 10.25 3.71 -13.64
N LEU A 104 11.58 3.61 -13.51
CA LEU A 104 12.27 2.33 -13.35
C LEU A 104 12.11 1.77 -11.93
N GLY A 105 12.30 2.61 -10.91
CA GLY A 105 12.26 2.22 -9.51
C GLY A 105 10.87 1.76 -9.08
N ASN A 106 9.82 2.52 -9.38
CA ASN A 106 8.46 2.13 -9.02
C ASN A 106 7.94 0.96 -9.85
N SER A 107 8.36 0.80 -11.11
CA SER A 107 8.09 -0.43 -11.86
C SER A 107 8.66 -1.67 -11.16
N ALA A 108 9.93 -1.61 -10.72
CA ALA A 108 10.57 -2.72 -10.03
C ALA A 108 9.95 -2.98 -8.65
N LEU A 109 9.67 -1.93 -7.88
CA LEU A 109 9.05 -2.03 -6.56
C LEU A 109 7.62 -2.57 -6.64
N PHE A 110 6.85 -2.17 -7.65
CA PHE A 110 5.50 -2.70 -7.87
C PHE A 110 5.52 -4.18 -8.27
N LEU A 111 6.47 -4.61 -9.11
CA LEU A 111 6.66 -6.04 -9.38
C LEU A 111 7.04 -6.81 -8.11
N LEU A 112 7.92 -6.24 -7.28
CA LEU A 112 8.30 -6.84 -6.00
C LEU A 112 7.10 -6.95 -5.05
N SER A 113 6.23 -5.94 -4.99
CA SER A 113 5.03 -5.98 -4.16
C SER A 113 4.04 -7.04 -4.65
N VAL A 114 3.88 -7.24 -5.96
CA VAL A 114 3.07 -8.33 -6.54
C VAL A 114 3.61 -9.70 -6.14
N VAL A 115 4.93 -9.91 -6.23
CA VAL A 115 5.57 -11.17 -5.84
C VAL A 115 5.43 -11.41 -4.32
N ALA A 116 5.59 -10.36 -3.51
CA ALA A 116 5.40 -10.42 -2.07
C ALA A 116 3.93 -10.75 -1.71
N LEU A 117 2.96 -10.15 -2.40
CA LEU A 117 1.54 -10.44 -2.23
C LEU A 117 1.22 -11.90 -2.57
N TYR A 118 1.77 -12.44 -3.65
CA TYR A 118 1.63 -13.84 -4.01
C TYR A 118 2.22 -14.77 -2.94
N GLY A 119 3.44 -14.46 -2.48
CA GLY A 119 4.12 -15.20 -1.41
C GLY A 119 3.32 -15.21 -0.12
N LEU A 120 2.82 -14.05 0.29
CA LEU A 120 1.97 -13.86 1.46
C LEU A 120 0.66 -14.63 1.33
N GLY A 121 -0.04 -14.47 0.21
CA GLY A 121 -1.31 -15.15 -0.08
C GLY A 121 -1.18 -16.66 0.00
N ARG A 122 -0.08 -17.25 -0.51
CA ARG A 122 0.17 -18.70 -0.40
C ARG A 122 0.25 -19.19 1.05
N VAL A 123 0.84 -18.39 1.95
CA VAL A 123 1.04 -18.78 3.35
C VAL A 123 -0.22 -18.52 4.19
N VAL A 124 -0.95 -17.45 3.91
CA VAL A 124 -2.14 -17.05 4.68
C VAL A 124 -3.39 -17.80 4.21
N LEU A 125 -3.63 -17.80 2.89
CA LEU A 125 -4.82 -18.41 2.29
C LEU A 125 -4.70 -19.93 2.17
N GLN A 126 -3.48 -20.48 2.11
CA GLN A 126 -3.24 -21.91 1.86
C GLN A 126 -3.87 -22.42 0.54
N ASP A 127 -4.17 -21.50 -0.39
CA ASP A 127 -4.67 -21.81 -1.73
C ASP A 127 -3.80 -21.08 -2.77
N ARG A 128 -3.04 -21.87 -3.55
CA ARG A 128 -2.13 -21.35 -4.58
C ARG A 128 -2.87 -20.62 -5.70
N ARG A 129 -4.09 -21.07 -6.02
CA ARG A 129 -4.86 -20.52 -7.12
C ARG A 129 -5.49 -19.20 -6.74
N LEU A 130 -6.10 -19.13 -5.56
CA LEU A 130 -6.62 -17.89 -5.02
C LEU A 130 -5.51 -16.84 -4.91
N ALA A 131 -4.34 -17.21 -4.36
CA ALA A 131 -3.18 -16.32 -4.28
C ALA A 131 -2.71 -15.81 -5.65
N LEU A 132 -2.68 -16.68 -6.68
CA LEU A 132 -2.30 -16.30 -8.04
C LEU A 132 -3.29 -15.30 -8.64
N VAL A 133 -4.60 -15.60 -8.57
CA VAL A 133 -5.65 -14.72 -9.12
C VAL A 133 -5.64 -13.37 -8.41
N SER A 134 -5.46 -13.33 -7.09
CA SER A 134 -5.32 -12.07 -6.33
C SER A 134 -4.13 -11.24 -6.79
N SER A 135 -2.99 -11.88 -7.04
CA SER A 135 -1.77 -11.18 -7.46
C SER A 135 -1.92 -10.63 -8.89
N LEU A 136 -2.59 -11.36 -9.77
CA LEU A 136 -2.92 -10.89 -11.12
C LEU A 136 -3.94 -9.74 -11.11
N LEU A 137 -4.91 -9.75 -10.19
CA LEU A 137 -5.84 -8.63 -9.99
C LEU A 137 -5.10 -7.41 -9.44
N TYR A 138 -4.13 -7.60 -8.55
CA TYR A 138 -3.31 -6.52 -8.03
C TYR A 138 -2.46 -5.84 -9.13
N CYS A 139 -1.99 -6.59 -10.14
CA CYS A 139 -1.37 -5.99 -11.33
C CYS A 139 -2.30 -5.05 -12.13
N LEU A 140 -3.62 -5.20 -11.95
CA LEU A 140 -4.66 -4.36 -12.55
C LEU A 140 -5.36 -3.51 -11.49
N THR A 141 -4.68 -3.23 -10.37
CA THR A 141 -5.28 -2.51 -9.25
C THR A 141 -5.87 -1.17 -9.71
N PRO A 142 -7.05 -0.77 -9.20
CA PRO A 142 -7.59 0.56 -9.43
C PRO A 142 -6.57 1.68 -9.14
N ALA A 143 -5.74 1.51 -8.10
CA ALA A 143 -4.71 2.49 -7.73
C ALA A 143 -3.43 2.46 -8.59
N ASN A 144 -3.43 1.83 -9.76
CA ASN A 144 -2.19 1.53 -10.48
C ASN A 144 -1.37 2.76 -10.88
N VAL A 145 -2.02 3.89 -11.19
CA VAL A 145 -1.29 5.11 -11.51
C VAL A 145 -0.39 5.56 -10.36
N PHE A 146 -0.87 5.47 -9.11
CA PHE A 146 -0.08 5.76 -7.89
C PHE A 146 0.99 4.71 -7.60
N MET A 147 0.84 3.49 -8.14
CA MET A 147 1.89 2.46 -8.03
C MET A 147 3.06 2.74 -8.99
N MET A 148 2.88 3.64 -9.96
CA MET A 148 3.87 3.88 -11.03
C MET A 148 4.40 5.32 -11.04
N ALA A 149 3.54 6.30 -10.75
CA ALA A 149 3.91 7.72 -10.60
C ALA A 149 4.86 7.92 -9.41
N GLY A 150 5.37 9.14 -9.21
CA GLY A 150 6.38 9.52 -8.20
C GLY A 150 5.89 9.46 -6.75
N TYR A 151 5.34 8.32 -6.37
CA TYR A 151 4.60 8.05 -5.15
C TYR A 151 5.27 6.93 -4.36
N SER A 152 5.12 6.98 -3.03
CA SER A 152 5.74 6.01 -2.10
C SER A 152 4.95 4.69 -1.98
N GLU A 153 3.79 4.59 -2.61
CA GLU A 153 2.81 3.50 -2.50
C GLU A 153 3.42 2.14 -2.85
N SER A 154 4.19 2.06 -3.93
CA SER A 154 4.83 0.80 -4.37
C SER A 154 5.94 0.36 -3.43
N LEU A 155 6.77 1.30 -2.95
CA LEU A 155 7.79 1.03 -1.94
C LEU A 155 7.15 0.51 -0.65
N PHE A 156 6.11 1.19 -0.18
CA PHE A 156 5.39 0.84 1.02
C PHE A 156 4.72 -0.54 0.91
N ALA A 157 4.05 -0.82 -0.20
CA ALA A 157 3.40 -2.10 -0.45
C ALA A 157 4.41 -3.26 -0.52
N ALA A 158 5.55 -3.07 -1.19
CA ALA A 158 6.59 -4.08 -1.28
C ALA A 158 7.16 -4.45 0.09
N LEU A 159 7.47 -3.45 0.91
CA LEU A 159 8.00 -3.64 2.26
C LEU A 159 6.97 -4.20 3.23
N THR A 160 5.72 -3.73 3.16
CA THR A 160 4.62 -4.22 4.01
C THR A 160 4.27 -5.66 3.68
N PHE A 161 3.99 -5.99 2.42
CA PHE A 161 3.66 -7.38 2.04
C PHE A 161 4.85 -8.32 2.25
N GLY A 162 6.08 -7.87 1.96
CA GLY A 162 7.30 -8.63 2.22
C GLY A 162 7.54 -8.86 3.71
N GLY A 163 7.36 -7.82 4.54
CA GLY A 163 7.47 -7.89 5.99
C GLY A 163 6.44 -8.83 6.62
N LEU A 164 5.18 -8.75 6.18
CA LEU A 164 4.12 -9.66 6.62
C LEU A 164 4.39 -11.10 6.17
N PHE A 165 4.90 -11.30 4.96
CA PHE A 165 5.31 -12.64 4.48
C PHE A 165 6.42 -13.24 5.36
N LEU A 166 7.43 -12.45 5.74
CA LEU A 166 8.49 -12.87 6.64
C LEU A 166 7.95 -13.18 8.05
N LEU A 167 6.99 -12.38 8.53
CA LEU A 167 6.35 -12.57 9.83
C LEU A 167 5.57 -13.89 9.90
N GLU A 168 4.77 -14.18 8.88
CA GLU A 168 4.02 -15.44 8.75
C GLU A 168 4.93 -16.68 8.60
N ARG A 169 6.14 -16.50 8.06
CA ARG A 169 7.19 -17.54 8.00
C ARG A 169 7.94 -17.73 9.33
N GLY A 170 7.74 -16.86 10.32
CA GLY A 170 8.39 -16.92 11.62
C GLY A 170 9.71 -16.15 11.72
N TYR A 171 10.11 -15.39 10.69
CA TYR A 171 11.33 -14.56 10.71
C TYR A 171 11.06 -13.19 11.33
N THR A 172 10.70 -13.16 12.63
CA THR A 172 10.21 -11.95 13.32
C THR A 172 11.17 -10.77 13.24
N LEU A 173 12.48 -10.97 13.46
CA LEU A 173 13.45 -9.86 13.41
C LEU A 173 13.50 -9.20 12.01
N ARG A 174 13.60 -10.02 10.95
CA ARG A 174 13.63 -9.52 9.57
C ARG A 174 12.30 -8.85 9.20
N ALA A 175 11.19 -9.37 9.69
CA ALA A 175 9.88 -8.74 9.53
C ALA A 175 9.81 -7.37 10.21
N CYS A 176 10.26 -7.24 11.47
CA CYS A 176 10.30 -5.95 12.17
C CYS A 176 11.16 -4.93 11.43
N LEU A 177 12.32 -5.34 10.89
CA LEU A 177 13.17 -4.46 10.09
C LEU A 177 12.47 -4.02 8.80
N ALA A 178 11.85 -4.95 8.05
CA ALA A 178 11.12 -4.61 6.84
C ALA A 178 9.93 -3.67 7.12
N LEU A 179 9.16 -3.91 8.18
CA LEU A 179 8.03 -3.07 8.59
C LEU A 179 8.48 -1.71 9.16
N SER A 180 9.64 -1.64 9.79
CA SER A 180 10.28 -0.38 10.19
C SER A 180 10.65 0.46 8.97
N ILE A 181 11.32 -0.15 7.97
CA ILE A 181 11.63 0.52 6.71
C ILE A 181 10.33 0.95 5.99
N ALA A 182 9.25 0.15 6.05
CA ALA A 182 7.95 0.56 5.53
C ALA A 182 7.41 1.83 6.23
N THR A 183 7.59 1.93 7.55
CA THR A 183 7.21 3.13 8.34
C THR A 183 8.05 4.35 7.96
N ALA A 184 9.30 4.16 7.54
CA ALA A 184 10.12 5.22 6.98
C ALA A 184 9.67 5.69 5.58
N ALA A 185 8.86 4.89 4.87
CA ALA A 185 8.24 5.29 3.60
C ALA A 185 6.92 6.05 3.82
N ARG A 186 6.14 5.67 4.84
CA ARG A 186 4.82 6.28 5.14
C ARG A 186 4.41 6.06 6.61
N ALA A 187 3.71 7.03 7.19
CA ALA A 187 3.24 6.99 8.58
C ALA A 187 2.28 5.83 8.90
N ASN A 188 1.47 5.37 7.94
CA ASN A 188 0.56 4.24 8.12
C ASN A 188 1.27 2.91 8.37
N GLY A 189 2.59 2.84 8.18
CA GLY A 189 3.42 1.70 8.59
C GLY A 189 3.34 1.40 10.09
N LEU A 190 3.03 2.39 10.94
CA LEU A 190 2.82 2.20 12.38
C LEU A 190 1.69 1.22 12.69
N VAL A 191 0.65 1.16 11.85
CA VAL A 191 -0.49 0.25 12.05
C VAL A 191 -0.05 -1.22 11.94
N ASN A 192 1.06 -1.50 11.25
CA ASN A 192 1.60 -2.85 11.13
C ASN A 192 2.10 -3.43 12.46
N VAL A 193 2.29 -2.61 13.50
CA VAL A 193 2.56 -3.06 14.87
C VAL A 193 1.47 -4.03 15.35
N GLY A 194 0.21 -3.84 14.92
CA GLY A 194 -0.88 -4.74 15.26
C GLY A 194 -0.62 -6.20 14.86
N PHE A 195 0.04 -6.43 13.70
CA PHE A 195 0.41 -7.78 13.27
C PHE A 195 1.46 -8.42 14.17
N LEU A 196 2.46 -7.62 14.57
CA LEU A 196 3.51 -8.04 15.48
C LEU A 196 2.99 -8.31 16.90
N LEU A 197 1.98 -7.59 17.36
CA LEU A 197 1.41 -7.84 18.69
C LEU A 197 0.55 -9.10 18.69
N TYR A 198 -0.27 -9.27 17.66
CA TYR A 198 -1.25 -10.36 17.61
C TYR A 198 -0.62 -11.74 17.33
N LEU A 199 0.25 -11.87 16.32
CA LEU A 199 0.74 -13.19 15.89
C LEU A 199 1.57 -13.91 16.97
N PRO A 200 2.55 -13.26 17.64
CA PRO A 200 3.25 -13.83 18.78
C PRO A 200 2.33 -14.08 19.98
N LEU A 201 1.32 -13.22 20.22
CA LEU A 201 0.34 -13.44 21.29
C LEU A 201 -0.45 -14.74 21.04
N GLN A 202 -0.94 -14.96 19.82
CA GLN A 202 -1.65 -16.18 19.45
C GLN A 202 -0.75 -17.43 19.60
N GLN A 203 0.52 -17.33 19.21
CA GLN A 203 1.51 -18.40 19.40
C GLN A 203 1.84 -18.65 20.88
N ALA A 204 1.88 -17.61 21.71
CA ALA A 204 2.10 -17.74 23.14
C ALA A 204 0.90 -18.44 23.81
N LEU A 205 -0.33 -18.01 23.51
CA LEU A 205 -1.56 -18.60 24.07
C LEU A 205 -1.71 -20.08 23.72
N SER A 206 -1.47 -20.46 22.46
CA SER A 206 -1.49 -21.86 22.04
C SER A 206 -0.46 -22.73 22.78
N LYS A 207 0.76 -22.23 23.01
CA LYS A 207 1.78 -22.91 23.82
C LYS A 207 1.37 -23.02 25.29
N ILE A 208 0.82 -21.94 25.86
CA ILE A 208 0.34 -21.86 27.24
C ILE A 208 -0.76 -22.90 27.50
N TRP A 209 -1.70 -23.07 26.57
CA TRP A 209 -2.73 -24.10 26.70
C TRP A 209 -2.20 -25.51 26.50
N GLY A 210 -1.22 -25.71 25.61
CA GLY A 210 -0.52 -27.00 25.49
C GLY A 210 0.16 -27.41 26.80
N LEU A 211 0.79 -26.45 27.49
CA LEU A 211 1.45 -26.67 28.78
C LEU A 211 0.48 -26.95 29.94
N ARG A 212 -0.79 -26.55 29.81
CA ARG A 212 -1.82 -26.84 30.83
C ARG A 212 -2.05 -28.34 31.02
N LYS A 213 -1.75 -29.16 30.01
CA LYS A 213 -1.89 -30.63 30.03
C LYS A 213 -0.69 -31.39 30.61
N ASP A 214 0.46 -30.75 30.79
CA ASP A 214 1.65 -31.38 31.41
C ASP A 214 1.38 -31.61 32.91
N ASN A 215 2.14 -32.45 33.64
CA ASN A 215 1.95 -32.68 35.09
C ASN A 215 3.06 -32.09 35.97
N ASN A 216 4.20 -31.69 35.39
CA ASN A 216 5.38 -31.32 36.18
C ASN A 216 5.41 -29.83 36.60
N ARG A 217 5.15 -29.53 37.89
CA ARG A 217 4.86 -28.17 38.40
C ARG A 217 6.01 -27.17 38.27
N HIS A 218 7.26 -27.56 38.56
CA HIS A 218 8.41 -26.65 38.52
C HIS A 218 8.80 -26.25 37.09
N HIS A 219 8.86 -27.24 36.18
CA HIS A 219 9.14 -27.00 34.76
C HIS A 219 8.05 -26.16 34.07
N LYS A 220 6.80 -26.26 34.52
CA LYS A 220 5.71 -25.40 34.03
C LYS A 220 5.94 -23.93 34.34
N CYS A 221 6.26 -23.58 35.59
CA CYS A 221 6.43 -22.18 35.99
C CYS A 221 7.50 -21.50 35.14
N PHE A 222 8.67 -22.14 35.01
CA PHE A 222 9.78 -21.63 34.20
C PHE A 222 9.40 -21.48 32.72
N ARG A 223 8.67 -22.45 32.13
CA ARG A 223 8.21 -22.35 30.74
C ARG A 223 7.18 -21.24 30.54
N TYR A 224 6.28 -21.03 31.50
CA TYR A 224 5.31 -19.93 31.46
C TYR A 224 6.00 -18.57 31.52
N THR A 225 6.89 -18.37 32.49
CA THR A 225 7.64 -17.11 32.63
C THR A 225 8.47 -16.83 31.39
N TRP A 226 9.14 -17.84 30.83
CA TRP A 226 9.90 -17.70 29.58
C TRP A 226 9.03 -17.29 28.38
N ILE A 227 7.85 -17.91 28.20
CA ILE A 227 6.94 -17.58 27.09
C ILE A 227 6.45 -16.14 27.22
N VAL A 228 6.03 -15.72 28.42
CA VAL A 228 5.54 -14.36 28.68
C VAL A 228 6.67 -13.34 28.52
N ALA A 229 7.85 -13.59 29.10
CA ALA A 229 9.01 -12.71 28.97
C ALA A 229 9.41 -12.53 27.50
N ARG A 230 9.46 -13.63 26.72
CA ARG A 230 9.75 -13.58 25.29
C ARG A 230 8.70 -12.79 24.51
N LEU A 231 7.41 -12.97 24.84
CA LEU A 231 6.32 -12.22 24.22
C LEU A 231 6.47 -10.72 24.47
N LEU A 232 6.63 -10.33 25.74
CA LEU A 232 6.78 -8.93 26.15
C LEU A 232 8.02 -8.29 25.52
N PHE A 233 9.16 -9.00 25.55
CA PHE A 233 10.39 -8.52 24.91
C PHE A 233 10.22 -8.33 23.40
N THR A 234 9.63 -9.31 22.71
CA THR A 234 9.40 -9.24 21.25
C THR A 234 8.44 -8.11 20.91
N ALA A 235 7.36 -7.95 21.68
CA ALA A 235 6.38 -6.90 21.49
C ALA A 235 6.97 -5.51 21.73
N ALA A 236 7.68 -5.30 22.85
CA ALA A 236 8.30 -4.03 23.17
C ALA A 236 9.40 -3.65 22.17
N LEU A 237 10.36 -4.55 21.92
CA LEU A 237 11.46 -4.30 21.00
C LEU A 237 10.95 -4.08 19.58
N GLY A 238 10.06 -4.94 19.08
CA GLY A 238 9.58 -4.81 17.71
C GLY A 238 8.68 -3.59 17.51
N THR A 239 7.88 -3.19 18.51
CA THR A 239 7.12 -1.93 18.46
C THR A 239 8.06 -0.72 18.42
N ALA A 240 9.09 -0.71 19.27
CA ALA A 240 10.09 0.35 19.26
C ALA A 240 10.82 0.43 17.90
N VAL A 241 11.23 -0.71 17.33
CA VAL A 241 11.90 -0.76 16.02
C VAL A 241 10.99 -0.27 14.90
N ILE A 242 9.71 -0.66 14.88
CA ILE A 242 8.76 -0.20 13.85
C ILE A 242 8.46 1.29 13.99
N ALA A 243 8.32 1.80 15.23
CA ALA A 243 8.03 3.21 15.48
C ALA A 243 9.24 4.14 15.31
N LEU A 244 10.46 3.62 15.40
CA LEU A 244 11.69 4.41 15.41
C LEU A 244 11.80 5.38 14.20
N PRO A 245 11.59 4.97 12.93
CA PRO A 245 11.74 5.90 11.81
C PRO A 245 10.73 7.04 11.83
N PHE A 246 9.50 6.78 12.30
CA PHE A 246 8.50 7.83 12.49
C PHE A 246 9.00 8.84 13.53
N LEU A 247 9.43 8.36 14.70
CA LEU A 247 9.91 9.22 15.79
C LEU A 247 11.14 10.03 15.41
N VAL A 248 12.11 9.41 14.73
CA VAL A 248 13.31 10.10 14.24
C VAL A 248 12.93 11.19 13.23
N PHE A 249 11.98 10.92 12.33
CA PHE A 249 11.55 11.91 11.36
C PHE A 249 10.76 13.07 11.98
N GLN A 250 9.91 12.78 13.00
CA GLN A 250 9.26 13.82 13.79
C GLN A 250 10.28 14.70 14.53
N TYR A 251 11.30 14.09 15.12
CA TYR A 251 12.38 14.82 15.79
C TYR A 251 13.20 15.67 14.81
N TYR A 252 13.48 15.16 13.61
CA TYR A 252 14.14 15.91 12.56
C TYR A 252 13.34 17.18 12.19
N GLY A 253 12.03 17.06 11.97
CA GLY A 253 11.18 18.22 11.72
C GLY A 253 11.09 19.19 12.91
N TYR A 254 11.04 18.68 14.14
CA TYR A 254 11.11 19.50 15.35
C TYR A 254 12.39 20.33 15.39
N ARG A 255 13.55 19.70 15.12
CA ARG A 255 14.85 20.39 15.10
C ARG A 255 14.91 21.47 14.02
N MET A 256 14.28 21.25 12.88
CA MET A 256 14.30 22.19 11.76
C MET A 256 13.43 23.43 12.03
N PHE A 257 12.23 23.28 12.62
CA PHE A 257 11.29 24.40 12.79
C PHE A 257 11.20 24.98 14.20
N CYS A 258 11.47 24.20 15.24
CA CYS A 258 11.42 24.67 16.62
C CYS A 258 12.77 25.20 17.13
N THR A 259 13.86 24.80 16.47
CA THR A 259 15.22 25.33 16.71
C THR A 259 15.90 25.67 15.39
N PRO A 260 15.33 26.59 14.58
CA PRO A 260 15.85 26.91 13.26
C PRO A 260 17.25 27.53 13.38
N SER A 261 18.14 27.13 12.47
CA SER A 261 19.50 27.67 12.34
C SER A 261 19.80 28.12 10.90
N LEU A 262 18.76 28.20 10.07
CA LEU A 262 18.86 28.54 8.66
C LEU A 262 18.54 30.03 8.51
N SER A 263 19.46 30.78 7.90
CA SER A 263 19.19 32.15 7.48
C SER A 263 18.54 32.16 6.09
N LEU A 264 17.51 32.98 5.90
CA LEU A 264 16.77 33.06 4.63
C LEU A 264 17.65 33.42 3.43
N GLU A 265 18.78 34.10 3.66
CA GLU A 265 19.78 34.43 2.64
C GLU A 265 20.40 33.21 1.96
N GLN A 266 20.37 32.03 2.60
CA GLN A 266 20.88 30.79 2.03
C GLN A 266 19.90 30.12 1.06
N VAL A 267 18.64 30.56 1.02
CA VAL A 267 17.58 29.99 0.19
C VAL A 267 17.42 30.82 -1.08
N SER A 268 17.17 30.15 -2.21
CA SER A 268 16.91 30.84 -3.48
C SER A 268 15.72 31.80 -3.36
N PRO A 269 15.84 33.06 -3.84
CA PRO A 269 14.78 34.07 -3.69
C PRO A 269 13.47 33.64 -4.33
N VAL A 270 13.52 32.87 -5.42
CA VAL A 270 12.32 32.36 -6.12
C VAL A 270 11.52 31.38 -5.24
N LEU A 271 12.20 30.60 -4.39
CA LEU A 271 11.53 29.68 -3.46
C LEU A 271 10.94 30.40 -2.25
N ILE A 272 11.54 31.52 -1.84
CA ILE A 272 11.00 32.38 -0.79
C ILE A 272 9.75 33.09 -1.31
N GLN A 273 9.79 33.64 -2.52
CA GLN A 273 8.63 34.24 -3.15
C GLN A 273 7.46 33.24 -3.26
N LEU A 274 7.73 31.99 -3.66
CA LEU A 274 6.70 30.95 -3.65
C LEU A 274 6.11 30.70 -2.25
N ALA A 275 6.95 30.72 -1.22
CA ALA A 275 6.48 30.56 0.15
C ALA A 275 5.60 31.72 0.60
N GLU A 276 5.95 32.95 0.23
CA GLU A 276 5.14 34.14 0.52
C GLU A 276 3.79 34.08 -0.22
N ASP A 277 3.80 33.78 -1.52
CA ASP A 277 2.61 33.72 -2.37
C ASP A 277 1.61 32.65 -1.91
N LYS A 278 2.11 31.48 -1.47
CA LYS A 278 1.29 30.36 -1.03
C LYS A 278 1.12 30.27 0.50
N GLY A 279 1.73 31.18 1.26
CA GLY A 279 1.71 31.17 2.72
C GLY A 279 2.42 29.95 3.34
N TYR A 280 3.44 29.41 2.69
CA TYR A 280 4.21 28.29 3.22
C TYR A 280 5.22 28.72 4.27
N ARG A 281 5.32 27.96 5.36
CA ARG A 281 6.33 28.20 6.39
C ARG A 281 7.68 27.59 6.01
N VAL A 282 8.74 28.38 6.20
CA VAL A 282 10.15 28.04 5.99
C VAL A 282 10.85 28.10 7.36
N PRO A 283 11.88 27.26 7.63
CA PRO A 283 12.65 27.37 8.86
C PRO A 283 13.52 28.63 8.82
N ASP A 284 13.06 29.70 9.47
CA ASP A 284 13.77 30.98 9.59
C ASP A 284 14.20 31.19 11.05
N GLU A 285 15.47 31.47 11.26
CA GLU A 285 16.06 31.77 12.57
C GLU A 285 15.43 33.02 13.23
N ASN A 286 14.98 33.98 12.43
CA ASN A 286 14.40 35.23 12.93
C ASN A 286 12.89 35.15 13.17
N ALA A 287 12.23 34.12 12.65
CA ALA A 287 10.79 33.94 12.80
C ALA A 287 10.43 33.31 14.15
N PRO A 288 9.27 33.66 14.74
CA PRO A 288 8.80 32.99 15.96
C PRO A 288 8.60 31.49 15.68
N PRO A 289 8.82 30.61 16.67
CA PRO A 289 8.58 29.18 16.49
C PRO A 289 7.09 28.91 16.25
N PRO A 290 6.75 27.86 15.47
CA PRO A 290 5.36 27.44 15.28
C PRO A 290 4.65 27.10 16.61
N LEU A 291 3.34 27.35 16.67
CA LEU A 291 2.52 27.08 17.87
C LEU A 291 2.54 25.60 18.28
N TRP A 292 2.71 24.68 17.33
CA TRP A 292 2.78 23.25 17.63
C TRP A 292 4.06 22.87 18.39
N CYS A 293 5.13 23.67 18.32
CA CYS A 293 6.35 23.49 19.12
C CYS A 293 6.10 23.69 20.62
N LEU A 294 5.08 24.47 20.99
CA LEU A 294 4.73 24.81 22.37
C LEU A 294 3.77 23.78 23.01
N ARG A 295 3.27 22.81 22.24
CA ARG A 295 2.37 21.78 22.77
C ARG A 295 3.16 20.77 23.62
N PRO A 296 2.53 20.13 24.63
CA PRO A 296 3.18 19.11 25.47
C PRO A 296 3.80 17.96 24.67
N LEU A 297 3.21 17.64 23.52
CA LEU A 297 3.75 16.71 22.55
C LEU A 297 3.80 17.41 21.17
N PRO A 298 4.96 17.93 20.75
CA PRO A 298 5.10 18.67 19.50
C PRO A 298 5.15 17.71 18.30
N LEU A 299 3.98 17.20 17.89
CA LEU A 299 3.83 16.31 16.73
C LEU A 299 3.59 17.11 15.44
N LEU A 300 4.66 17.29 14.66
CA LEU A 300 4.63 17.96 13.37
C LEU A 300 3.64 17.30 12.39
N TYR A 301 3.65 15.96 12.27
CA TYR A 301 2.80 15.25 11.32
C TYR A 301 1.30 15.52 11.57
N SER A 302 0.86 15.47 12.82
CA SER A 302 -0.53 15.77 13.18
C SER A 302 -0.90 17.24 12.90
N HIS A 303 0.02 18.17 13.16
CA HIS A 303 -0.19 19.58 12.81
C HIS A 303 -0.34 19.77 11.30
N ILE A 304 0.52 19.11 10.50
CA ILE A 304 0.47 19.23 9.05
C ILE A 304 -0.84 18.69 8.47
N GLN A 305 -1.25 17.50 8.94
CA GLN A 305 -2.51 16.88 8.51
C GLN A 305 -3.72 17.77 8.82
N ASP A 306 -3.71 18.46 9.97
CA ASP A 306 -4.77 19.36 10.40
C ASP A 306 -4.77 20.69 9.63
N VAL A 307 -3.61 21.36 9.50
CA VAL A 307 -3.53 22.73 8.99
C VAL A 307 -3.44 22.81 7.47
N TYR A 308 -2.64 21.93 6.84
CA TYR A 308 -2.40 22.00 5.38
C TYR A 308 -3.34 21.09 4.58
N TRP A 309 -3.80 19.97 5.15
CA TRP A 309 -4.65 19.00 4.46
C TRP A 309 -6.09 18.91 5.01
N ASP A 310 -6.43 19.65 6.07
CA ASP A 310 -7.76 19.62 6.74
C ASP A 310 -8.28 18.20 7.07
N VAL A 311 -7.36 17.31 7.43
CA VAL A 311 -7.66 15.93 7.80
C VAL A 311 -8.18 15.90 9.23
N GLY A 312 -9.39 15.35 9.40
CA GLY A 312 -10.01 15.22 10.71
C GLY A 312 -11.30 14.42 10.66
N PHE A 313 -11.77 13.99 11.83
CA PHE A 313 -13.00 13.21 11.95
C PHE A 313 -14.19 13.98 11.35
N LEU A 314 -14.80 13.40 10.32
CA LEU A 314 -15.96 13.89 9.57
C LEU A 314 -15.80 15.24 8.85
N ARG A 315 -14.60 15.85 8.82
CA ARG A 315 -14.40 17.16 8.17
C ARG A 315 -14.69 17.14 6.67
N TYR A 316 -14.43 16.00 6.03
CA TYR A 316 -14.65 15.79 4.59
C TYR A 316 -16.11 15.52 4.20
N PHE A 317 -17.03 15.35 5.15
CA PHE A 317 -18.43 15.00 4.91
C PHE A 317 -19.25 16.24 4.51
N GLN A 318 -18.97 16.75 3.31
CA GLN A 318 -19.64 17.92 2.73
C GLN A 318 -20.38 17.51 1.45
N LEU A 319 -21.51 18.15 1.15
CA LEU A 319 -22.33 17.81 -0.04
C LEU A 319 -21.55 17.93 -1.35
N LYS A 320 -20.62 18.90 -1.44
CA LYS A 320 -19.74 19.05 -2.61
C LYS A 320 -18.82 17.85 -2.86
N GLN A 321 -18.57 17.02 -1.84
CA GLN A 321 -17.67 15.86 -1.93
C GLN A 321 -18.36 14.57 -2.35
N ILE A 322 -19.69 14.56 -2.59
CA ILE A 322 -20.43 13.36 -3.01
C ILE A 322 -19.77 12.63 -4.19
N PRO A 323 -19.26 13.29 -5.26
CA PRO A 323 -18.56 12.60 -6.34
C PRO A 323 -17.34 11.78 -5.86
N ASN A 324 -16.59 12.30 -4.88
CA ASN A 324 -15.44 11.62 -4.30
C ASN A 324 -15.83 10.39 -3.47
N PHE A 325 -16.96 10.44 -2.77
CA PHE A 325 -17.53 9.27 -2.10
C PHE A 325 -17.96 8.20 -3.12
N LEU A 326 -18.59 8.59 -4.22
CA LEU A 326 -18.98 7.67 -5.30
C LEU A 326 -17.75 7.00 -5.94
N LEU A 327 -16.66 7.75 -6.10
CA LEU A 327 -15.40 7.24 -6.66
C LEU A 327 -14.73 6.21 -5.74
N ALA A 328 -14.84 6.38 -4.41
CA ALA A 328 -14.29 5.46 -3.42
C ALA A 328 -15.21 4.26 -3.11
N LEU A 329 -16.50 4.35 -3.47
CA LEU A 329 -17.54 3.38 -3.12
C LEU A 329 -17.20 1.94 -3.54
N PRO A 330 -16.69 1.64 -4.75
CA PRO A 330 -16.36 0.26 -5.13
C PRO A 330 -15.27 -0.37 -4.24
N MET A 331 -14.24 0.39 -3.86
CA MET A 331 -13.23 -0.10 -2.93
C MET A 331 -13.80 -0.30 -1.52
N ALA A 332 -14.60 0.66 -1.03
CA ALA A 332 -15.25 0.57 0.28
C ALA A 332 -16.19 -0.65 0.35
N THR A 333 -16.99 -0.89 -0.69
CA THR A 333 -17.89 -2.04 -0.78
C THR A 333 -17.14 -3.37 -0.80
N LEU A 334 -16.02 -3.49 -1.52
CA LEU A 334 -15.17 -4.69 -1.46
C LEU A 334 -14.62 -4.92 -0.05
N GLY A 335 -14.16 -3.86 0.63
CA GLY A 335 -13.67 -3.94 2.01
C GLY A 335 -14.76 -4.34 3.02
N MET A 336 -15.96 -3.76 2.91
CA MET A 336 -17.11 -4.11 3.73
C MET A 336 -17.58 -5.55 3.45
N ALA A 337 -17.64 -5.96 2.17
CA ALA A 337 -18.00 -7.31 1.78
C ALA A 337 -17.01 -8.34 2.34
N ALA A 338 -15.71 -8.06 2.29
CA ALA A 338 -14.67 -8.89 2.90
C ALA A 338 -14.92 -9.11 4.39
N ALA A 339 -15.18 -8.02 5.14
CA ALA A 339 -15.46 -8.08 6.57
C ALA A 339 -16.74 -8.86 6.88
N TYR A 340 -17.82 -8.56 6.17
CA TYR A 340 -19.13 -9.20 6.35
C TYR A 340 -19.09 -10.70 6.03
N MET A 341 -18.50 -11.09 4.90
CA MET A 341 -18.38 -12.50 4.49
C MET A 341 -17.51 -13.29 5.47
N TYR A 342 -16.39 -12.72 5.94
CA TYR A 342 -15.55 -13.37 6.93
C TYR A 342 -16.28 -13.55 8.28
N TYR A 343 -16.98 -12.51 8.75
CA TYR A 343 -17.77 -12.55 9.98
C TYR A 343 -18.87 -13.62 9.92
N ARG A 344 -19.63 -13.67 8.82
CA ARG A 344 -20.70 -14.67 8.61
C ARG A 344 -20.16 -16.10 8.60
N ALA A 345 -18.97 -16.32 8.04
CA ALA A 345 -18.34 -17.64 8.01
C ALA A 345 -17.72 -18.04 9.36
N ASN A 346 -17.22 -17.08 10.15
CA ASN A 346 -16.46 -17.32 11.38
C ASN A 346 -16.91 -16.45 12.58
N PRO A 347 -18.20 -16.43 12.96
CA PRO A 347 -18.71 -15.47 13.96
C PRO A 347 -18.09 -15.66 15.35
N ALA A 348 -17.91 -16.93 15.77
CA ALA A 348 -17.27 -17.25 17.05
C ALA A 348 -15.80 -16.80 17.12
N ARG A 349 -15.10 -16.81 15.97
CA ARG A 349 -13.70 -16.35 15.91
C ARG A 349 -13.64 -14.83 16.04
N CYS A 350 -14.52 -14.12 15.35
CA CYS A 350 -14.59 -12.66 15.45
C CYS A 350 -14.92 -12.21 16.89
N LEU A 351 -15.87 -12.87 17.56
CA LEU A 351 -16.23 -12.55 18.94
C LEU A 351 -15.09 -12.82 19.93
N ARG A 352 -14.28 -13.86 19.67
CA ARG A 352 -13.14 -14.25 20.52
C ARG A 352 -11.81 -13.68 20.06
N LEU A 353 -11.83 -12.78 19.08
CA LEU A 353 -10.65 -12.21 18.43
C LEU A 353 -9.66 -13.27 17.93
N GLY A 354 -10.08 -14.51 17.64
CA GLY A 354 -9.18 -15.61 17.30
C GLY A 354 -8.17 -16.01 18.38
N LEU A 355 -8.33 -15.49 19.61
CA LEU A 355 -7.48 -15.77 20.78
C LEU A 355 -7.97 -16.95 21.62
N TRP A 356 -9.16 -17.50 21.32
CA TRP A 356 -9.76 -18.63 22.03
C TRP A 356 -10.41 -19.64 21.09
N ASP A 357 -9.73 -20.76 20.85
CA ASP A 357 -10.33 -21.92 20.18
C ASP A 357 -11.07 -22.75 21.25
N GLY A 358 -12.40 -22.78 21.14
CA GLY A 358 -13.25 -23.35 22.18
C GLY A 358 -13.04 -24.86 22.35
N GLY A 359 -12.52 -25.25 23.52
CA GLY A 359 -12.67 -26.57 24.11
C GLY A 359 -11.73 -27.64 23.55
N ALA A 360 -10.99 -28.28 24.46
CA ALA A 360 -9.98 -29.31 24.22
C ALA A 360 -10.45 -30.62 23.55
N ASN A 361 -11.67 -30.68 22.99
CA ASN A 361 -12.30 -31.88 22.43
C ASN A 361 -12.72 -31.78 20.96
N LYS A 362 -12.51 -30.65 20.27
CA LYS A 362 -12.63 -30.64 18.81
C LYS A 362 -11.34 -31.19 18.21
N ARG A 363 -11.45 -32.24 17.38
CA ARG A 363 -10.37 -32.66 16.47
C ARG A 363 -9.83 -31.39 15.80
N PRO A 364 -8.51 -31.24 15.55
CA PRO A 364 -8.03 -30.09 14.79
C PRO A 364 -8.80 -30.06 13.47
N ASP A 365 -9.71 -29.09 13.34
CA ASP A 365 -10.48 -28.92 12.12
C ASP A 365 -9.45 -28.84 10.99
N LYS A 366 -9.63 -29.64 9.93
CA LYS A 366 -8.74 -29.56 8.76
C LYS A 366 -8.67 -28.09 8.38
N PRO A 367 -7.46 -27.51 8.17
CA PRO A 367 -7.34 -26.11 7.83
C PRO A 367 -8.21 -25.86 6.60
N THR A 368 -9.19 -24.96 6.70
CA THR A 368 -10.04 -24.56 5.58
C THR A 368 -9.20 -23.65 4.69
N PRO A 369 -8.72 -24.12 3.52
CA PRO A 369 -7.98 -23.26 2.62
C PRO A 369 -8.93 -22.23 2.01
N GLY A 370 -8.37 -21.09 1.61
CA GLY A 370 -9.07 -19.98 0.98
C GLY A 370 -9.29 -18.78 1.89
N PHE A 371 -10.23 -17.92 1.50
CA PHE A 371 -10.50 -16.64 2.15
C PHE A 371 -11.00 -16.78 3.61
N TYR A 372 -11.68 -17.88 3.93
CA TYR A 372 -12.21 -18.14 5.27
C TYR A 372 -11.19 -18.78 6.22
N SER A 373 -9.92 -18.85 5.81
CA SER A 373 -8.84 -19.38 6.64
C SER A 373 -8.74 -18.62 7.98
N PRO A 374 -8.46 -19.32 9.09
CA PRO A 374 -8.11 -18.74 10.39
C PRO A 374 -7.11 -17.59 10.36
N ARG A 375 -6.13 -17.66 9.45
CA ARG A 375 -5.03 -16.69 9.36
C ARG A 375 -5.45 -15.38 8.71
N VAL A 376 -6.52 -15.40 7.89
CA VAL A 376 -7.05 -14.21 7.21
C VAL A 376 -7.70 -13.23 8.18
N PHE A 377 -8.14 -13.70 9.35
CA PHE A 377 -8.83 -12.90 10.37
C PHE A 377 -8.15 -11.56 10.64
N LEU A 378 -6.85 -11.59 10.95
CA LEU A 378 -6.10 -10.39 11.32
C LEU A 378 -5.99 -9.39 10.17
N TYR A 379 -5.83 -9.88 8.93
CA TYR A 379 -5.79 -9.04 7.74
C TYR A 379 -7.14 -8.37 7.49
N VAL A 380 -8.25 -9.07 7.73
CA VAL A 380 -9.61 -8.51 7.64
C VAL A 380 -9.81 -7.44 8.71
N VAL A 381 -9.43 -7.70 9.97
CA VAL A 381 -9.50 -6.69 11.05
C VAL A 381 -8.69 -5.45 10.69
N HIS A 382 -7.45 -5.64 10.23
CA HIS A 382 -6.59 -4.57 9.76
C HIS A 382 -7.24 -3.77 8.62
N ALA A 383 -7.75 -4.46 7.59
CA ALA A 383 -8.43 -3.83 6.47
C ALA A 383 -9.68 -3.05 6.89
N THR A 384 -10.48 -3.57 7.83
CA THR A 384 -11.67 -2.89 8.37
C THR A 384 -11.29 -1.66 9.18
N MET A 385 -10.22 -1.72 10.00
CA MET A 385 -9.72 -0.55 10.73
C MET A 385 -9.23 0.54 9.77
N LEU A 386 -8.45 0.17 8.75
CA LEU A 386 -7.98 1.10 7.73
C LEU A 386 -9.14 1.69 6.91
N LEU A 387 -10.15 0.89 6.57
CA LEU A 387 -11.34 1.34 5.88
C LEU A 387 -12.11 2.37 6.74
N GLY A 388 -12.35 2.06 8.01
CA GLY A 388 -13.02 2.99 8.92
C GLY A 388 -12.25 4.30 9.08
N PHE A 389 -10.95 4.23 9.35
CA PHE A 389 -10.12 5.42 9.46
C PHE A 389 -10.08 6.23 8.16
N GLY A 390 -9.88 5.57 7.01
CA GLY A 390 -9.83 6.22 5.71
C GLY A 390 -11.17 6.84 5.27
N THR A 391 -12.29 6.27 5.70
CA THR A 391 -13.62 6.82 5.39
C THR A 391 -13.99 7.98 6.31
N PHE A 392 -13.67 7.92 7.60
CA PHE A 392 -14.14 8.91 8.58
C PHE A 392 -13.14 10.01 8.89
N CYS A 393 -11.84 9.78 8.73
CA CYS A 393 -10.80 10.71 9.15
C CYS A 393 -10.00 11.31 7.98
N MET A 394 -9.93 10.63 6.83
CA MET A 394 -9.16 11.07 5.66
C MET A 394 -10.06 11.60 4.55
N HIS A 395 -9.46 12.27 3.57
CA HIS A 395 -10.13 12.56 2.30
C HIS A 395 -10.49 11.25 1.59
N VAL A 396 -11.79 11.02 1.40
CA VAL A 396 -12.32 9.72 0.97
C VAL A 396 -11.85 9.32 -0.43
N GLN A 397 -11.51 10.28 -1.29
CA GLN A 397 -10.90 10.02 -2.60
C GLN A 397 -9.60 9.20 -2.51
N VAL A 398 -8.80 9.41 -1.46
CA VAL A 398 -7.52 8.71 -1.23
C VAL A 398 -7.72 7.25 -0.79
N LEU A 399 -8.93 6.86 -0.42
CA LEU A 399 -9.23 5.54 0.15
C LEU A 399 -8.78 4.38 -0.75
N THR A 400 -8.97 4.51 -2.06
CA THR A 400 -8.61 3.46 -3.03
C THR A 400 -7.09 3.22 -3.05
N ARG A 401 -6.28 4.28 -3.12
CA ARG A 401 -4.80 4.17 -3.11
C ARG A 401 -4.27 3.74 -1.75
N PHE A 402 -4.92 4.20 -0.67
CA PHE A 402 -4.58 3.84 0.70
C PHE A 402 -4.77 2.34 0.98
N LEU A 403 -5.94 1.78 0.66
CA LEU A 403 -6.20 0.36 0.89
C LEU A 403 -5.39 -0.55 -0.03
N SER A 404 -5.21 -0.17 -1.30
CA SER A 404 -4.44 -0.96 -2.28
C SER A 404 -2.98 -1.17 -1.90
N SER A 405 -2.36 -0.19 -1.23
CA SER A 405 -0.96 -0.27 -0.79
C SER A 405 -0.79 -0.85 0.62
N SER A 406 -1.82 -0.74 1.47
CA SER A 406 -1.72 -1.10 2.89
C SER A 406 -2.25 -2.48 3.23
N THR A 407 -3.15 -3.06 2.43
CA THR A 407 -3.76 -4.36 2.76
C THR A 407 -3.96 -5.26 1.53
N PRO A 408 -3.72 -6.57 1.66
CA PRO A 408 -3.96 -7.52 0.56
C PRO A 408 -5.45 -7.90 0.40
N VAL A 409 -6.29 -7.55 1.38
CA VAL A 409 -7.67 -8.05 1.50
C VAL A 409 -8.56 -7.72 0.29
N PRO A 410 -8.57 -6.50 -0.27
CA PRO A 410 -9.37 -6.20 -1.46
C PRO A 410 -9.09 -7.18 -2.62
N PHE A 411 -7.83 -7.54 -2.84
CA PHE A 411 -7.46 -8.47 -3.91
C PHE A 411 -7.78 -9.93 -3.56
N TRP A 412 -7.71 -10.30 -2.28
CA TRP A 412 -8.13 -11.63 -1.82
C TRP A 412 -9.64 -11.82 -1.95
N ILE A 413 -10.46 -10.85 -1.55
CA ILE A 413 -11.91 -10.95 -1.66
C ILE A 413 -12.35 -10.92 -3.13
N SER A 414 -11.78 -10.04 -3.96
CA SER A 414 -12.10 -10.00 -5.40
C SER A 414 -11.77 -11.33 -6.08
N ALA A 415 -10.60 -11.90 -5.81
CA ALA A 415 -10.24 -13.21 -6.36
C ALA A 415 -11.15 -14.34 -5.84
N HIS A 416 -11.54 -14.28 -4.56
CA HIS A 416 -12.45 -15.26 -3.96
C HIS A 416 -13.83 -15.21 -4.62
N LEU A 417 -14.38 -14.01 -4.85
CA LEU A 417 -15.64 -13.81 -5.55
C LEU A 417 -15.58 -14.31 -7.00
N LEU A 418 -14.49 -14.01 -7.71
CA LEU A 418 -14.27 -14.53 -9.07
C LEU A 418 -14.23 -16.06 -9.09
N LEU A 419 -13.49 -16.69 -8.17
CA LEU A 419 -13.42 -18.15 -8.10
C LEU A 419 -14.73 -18.82 -7.65
N LEU A 420 -15.53 -18.12 -6.86
CA LEU A 420 -16.82 -18.62 -6.37
C LEU A 420 -17.91 -18.56 -7.45
N TYR A 421 -18.04 -17.43 -8.14
CA TYR A 421 -19.17 -17.17 -9.04
C TYR A 421 -18.87 -17.43 -10.51
N GLU A 422 -17.60 -17.50 -10.93
CA GLU A 422 -17.26 -17.62 -12.34
C GLU A 422 -17.12 -19.09 -12.79
N PRO A 423 -18.05 -19.64 -13.58
CA PRO A 423 -18.01 -21.03 -14.00
C PRO A 423 -16.80 -21.35 -14.89
N LEU A 424 -16.30 -20.36 -15.66
CA LEU A 424 -15.08 -20.49 -16.46
C LEU A 424 -13.84 -20.71 -15.60
N LEU A 425 -13.87 -20.26 -14.34
CA LEU A 425 -12.84 -20.50 -13.35
C LEU A 425 -13.21 -21.65 -12.41
N GLN A 426 -14.36 -22.30 -12.46
CA GLN A 426 -14.60 -23.45 -11.60
C GLN A 426 -13.88 -24.68 -12.15
N ARG A 427 -13.30 -25.49 -11.25
CA ARG A 427 -12.66 -26.75 -11.65
C ARG A 427 -13.80 -27.68 -12.09
N ARG A 428 -13.87 -28.06 -13.37
CA ARG A 428 -14.71 -29.20 -13.76
C ARG A 428 -14.16 -30.41 -13.01
N SER A 429 -14.92 -30.93 -12.03
CA SER A 429 -14.70 -32.28 -11.54
C SER A 429 -14.75 -33.20 -12.76
N PRO A 430 -13.79 -34.13 -12.95
CA PRO A 430 -13.97 -35.16 -13.96
C PRO A 430 -15.31 -35.86 -13.64
N PRO A 431 -16.18 -36.10 -14.63
CA PRO A 431 -17.39 -36.86 -14.39
C PRO A 431 -16.97 -38.18 -13.75
N THR A 432 -17.55 -38.46 -12.58
CA THR A 432 -17.41 -39.74 -11.88
C THR A 432 -17.59 -40.86 -12.89
N SER A 433 -16.60 -41.76 -12.91
CA SER A 433 -16.56 -42.95 -13.77
C SER A 433 -17.89 -43.70 -13.72
N ASN A 434 -18.73 -43.51 -14.74
CA ASN A 434 -19.64 -44.55 -15.17
C ASN A 434 -18.89 -45.37 -16.22
N LYS A 435 -18.64 -46.63 -15.87
CA LYS A 435 -18.22 -47.66 -16.81
C LYS A 435 -19.26 -47.72 -17.93
N GLY A 436 -18.83 -47.45 -19.16
CA GLY A 436 -19.70 -47.40 -20.32
C GLY A 436 -18.95 -47.01 -21.58
N GLN A 437 -18.02 -47.88 -21.98
CA GLN A 437 -17.60 -48.17 -23.35
C GLN A 437 -18.20 -47.29 -24.46
N GLN A 438 -17.38 -46.46 -25.11
CA GLN A 438 -17.41 -46.33 -26.58
C GLN A 438 -16.14 -45.66 -27.12
N ARG A 439 -15.70 -46.22 -28.26
CA ARG A 439 -14.47 -45.97 -29.00
C ARG A 439 -14.52 -44.65 -29.79
N GLY A 440 -13.35 -44.05 -29.98
CA GLY A 440 -12.98 -43.36 -31.22
C GLY A 440 -12.89 -41.84 -31.16
N THR A 441 -11.67 -41.30 -31.03
CA THR A 441 -11.00 -40.36 -31.98
C THR A 441 -9.80 -39.66 -31.29
N PRO A 442 -8.76 -39.27 -32.04
CA PRO A 442 -7.40 -39.21 -31.53
C PRO A 442 -7.09 -37.92 -30.76
N ARG A 443 -6.39 -38.10 -29.63
CA ARG A 443 -5.39 -37.21 -29.01
C ARG A 443 -5.24 -35.82 -29.65
N THR A 444 -6.14 -34.89 -29.34
CA THR A 444 -5.77 -33.46 -29.24
C THR A 444 -5.35 -33.22 -27.80
N VAL A 445 -4.09 -33.56 -27.53
CA VAL A 445 -3.33 -33.02 -26.42
C VAL A 445 -3.21 -31.52 -26.71
N PHE A 446 -4.22 -30.74 -26.30
CA PHE A 446 -4.14 -29.29 -26.31
C PHE A 446 -2.99 -28.91 -25.38
N LEU A 447 -1.91 -28.42 -25.99
CA LEU A 447 -0.77 -27.86 -25.29
C LEU A 447 -1.27 -26.87 -24.22
N TYR A 448 -0.94 -27.18 -22.97
CA TYR A 448 -1.06 -26.28 -21.84
C TYR A 448 -0.08 -25.11 -22.03
N LEU A 449 -0.49 -24.05 -22.74
CA LEU A 449 -0.07 -22.72 -22.31
C LEU A 449 -0.90 -22.40 -21.06
N PRO A 450 -0.30 -22.02 -19.92
CA PRO A 450 -1.07 -21.46 -18.81
C PRO A 450 -1.60 -20.10 -19.27
N GLN A 451 -2.73 -20.08 -19.98
CA GLN A 451 -3.40 -18.84 -20.33
C GLN A 451 -3.72 -18.11 -19.02
N ASN A 452 -3.25 -16.87 -18.92
CA ASN A 452 -3.51 -16.02 -17.76
C ASN A 452 -5.03 -15.99 -17.53
N PRO A 453 -5.52 -16.42 -16.34
CA PRO A 453 -6.95 -16.59 -16.09
C PRO A 453 -7.72 -15.29 -16.28
N ILE A 454 -7.11 -14.13 -15.99
CA ILE A 454 -7.74 -12.83 -16.21
C ILE A 454 -7.85 -12.53 -17.70
N VAL A 455 -6.78 -12.73 -18.48
CA VAL A 455 -6.81 -12.53 -19.93
C VAL A 455 -7.86 -13.42 -20.59
N HIS A 456 -8.00 -14.66 -20.12
CA HIS A 456 -9.05 -15.57 -20.59
C HIS A 456 -10.48 -15.07 -20.25
N LEU A 457 -10.68 -14.43 -19.09
CA LEU A 457 -11.97 -13.80 -18.77
C LEU A 457 -12.24 -12.56 -19.62
N LEU A 458 -11.22 -11.75 -19.88
CA LEU A 458 -11.36 -10.55 -20.71
C LEU A 458 -11.68 -10.88 -22.17
N SER A 459 -11.07 -11.92 -22.74
CA SER A 459 -11.41 -12.37 -24.10
C SER A 459 -12.84 -12.92 -24.20
N ARG A 460 -13.40 -13.40 -23.08
CA ARG A 460 -14.75 -13.98 -22.97
C ARG A 460 -15.71 -13.11 -22.16
N TRP A 461 -15.54 -11.79 -22.19
CA TRP A 461 -16.29 -10.83 -21.38
C TRP A 461 -17.81 -11.02 -21.42
N ARG A 462 -18.39 -11.19 -22.61
CA ARG A 462 -19.85 -11.35 -22.81
C ARG A 462 -20.43 -12.61 -22.18
N THR A 463 -19.61 -13.61 -21.92
CA THR A 463 -20.02 -14.89 -21.30
C THR A 463 -19.71 -14.97 -19.81
N CYS A 464 -19.00 -13.98 -19.25
CA CYS A 464 -18.67 -13.96 -17.81
C CYS A 464 -19.92 -13.71 -16.96
N SER A 465 -19.90 -14.15 -15.71
CA SER A 465 -20.95 -13.86 -14.73
C SER A 465 -21.03 -12.36 -14.40
N ILE A 466 -22.19 -11.89 -13.92
CA ILE A 466 -22.41 -10.48 -13.56
C ILE A 466 -21.41 -9.99 -12.50
N PRO A 467 -21.14 -10.72 -11.40
CA PRO A 467 -20.16 -10.29 -10.39
C PRO A 467 -18.75 -10.13 -10.96
N THR A 468 -18.34 -11.04 -11.85
CA THR A 468 -17.03 -10.96 -12.53
C THR A 468 -16.92 -9.73 -13.41
N ARG A 469 -17.98 -9.40 -14.17
CA ARG A 469 -18.00 -8.18 -15.00
C ARG A 469 -17.94 -6.91 -14.17
N TRP A 470 -18.61 -6.88 -13.01
CA TRP A 470 -18.57 -5.71 -12.13
C TRP A 470 -17.18 -5.51 -11.52
N ILE A 471 -16.57 -6.58 -11.00
CA ILE A 471 -15.23 -6.50 -10.38
C ILE A 471 -14.16 -6.15 -11.41
N LEU A 472 -14.08 -6.90 -12.52
CA LEU A 472 -13.08 -6.62 -13.56
C LEU A 472 -13.36 -5.28 -14.26
N GLY A 473 -14.64 -4.92 -14.40
CA GLY A 473 -15.07 -3.67 -15.01
C GLY A 473 -14.60 -2.48 -14.18
N TYR A 474 -14.79 -2.53 -12.86
CA TYR A 474 -14.25 -1.55 -11.92
C TYR A 474 -12.72 -1.47 -12.00
N PHE A 475 -12.01 -2.60 -11.96
CA PHE A 475 -10.54 -2.60 -11.99
C PHE A 475 -10.01 -1.95 -13.27
N ILE A 476 -10.57 -2.30 -14.44
CA ILE A 476 -10.12 -1.79 -15.74
C ILE A 476 -10.56 -0.35 -15.97
N SER A 477 -11.81 0.00 -15.66
CA SER A 477 -12.31 1.36 -15.87
C SER A 477 -11.58 2.36 -15.00
N TYR A 478 -11.35 2.03 -13.73
CA TYR A 478 -10.62 2.89 -12.81
C TYR A 478 -9.13 2.97 -13.18
N TRP A 479 -8.53 1.86 -13.65
CA TRP A 479 -7.17 1.86 -14.18
C TRP A 479 -7.01 2.80 -15.38
N LEU A 480 -7.93 2.73 -16.36
CA LEU A 480 -7.92 3.60 -17.54
C LEU A 480 -8.20 5.06 -17.19
N MET A 481 -9.25 5.30 -16.39
CA MET A 481 -9.67 6.64 -16.00
C MET A 481 -8.62 7.34 -15.15
N GLY A 482 -8.01 6.62 -14.20
CA GLY A 482 -6.94 7.16 -13.38
C GLY A 482 -5.68 7.47 -14.16
N LEU A 483 -5.35 6.66 -15.17
CA LEU A 483 -4.26 6.98 -16.08
C LEU A 483 -4.55 8.26 -16.87
N ALA A 484 -5.75 8.36 -17.46
CA ALA A 484 -6.14 9.53 -18.24
C ALA A 484 -6.20 10.82 -17.41
N LEU A 485 -6.79 10.79 -16.22
CA LEU A 485 -6.98 11.99 -15.42
C LEU A 485 -5.69 12.43 -14.73
N HIS A 486 -4.94 11.51 -14.13
CA HIS A 486 -3.70 11.85 -13.43
C HIS A 486 -2.62 12.37 -14.40
N CYS A 487 -2.44 11.72 -15.56
CA CYS A 487 -1.40 12.14 -16.50
C CYS A 487 -1.64 13.53 -17.07
N ASN A 488 -2.90 13.95 -17.23
CA ASN A 488 -3.26 15.28 -17.77
C ASN A 488 -3.58 16.32 -16.67
N PHE A 489 -3.14 16.06 -15.44
CA PHE A 489 -3.30 16.95 -14.28
C PHE A 489 -4.76 17.32 -13.95
N LEU A 490 -5.72 16.50 -14.40
CA LEU A 490 -7.13 16.65 -14.08
C LEU A 490 -7.41 16.13 -12.67
N PRO A 491 -8.36 16.74 -11.93
CA PRO A 491 -8.69 16.33 -10.58
C PRO A 491 -8.92 14.80 -10.49
N TRP A 492 -7.99 14.14 -9.80
CA TRP A 492 -7.99 12.70 -9.59
C TRP A 492 -7.58 12.41 -8.15
N THR A 493 -8.01 11.26 -7.65
CA THR A 493 -8.02 10.88 -6.23
C THR A 493 -6.82 11.24 -5.38
#